data_AF-I0K8K6-F1
#
_entry.id   AF-I0K8K6-F1
#
_cell.length_a   1.000
_cell.length_b   1.000
_cell.length_c   1.000
_cell.angle_alpha   90.00
_cell.angle_beta   90.00
_cell.angle_gamma   90.00
#
_symmetry.space_group_name_H-M   'P 1'
#
loop_
_entity.id
_entity.type
_entity.pdbx_description
1 polymer ?
#
loop_
_entity_poly.entity_id
_entity_poly.type
_entity_poly.pdbx_seq_one_letter_code
_entity_poly.pdbx_strand_id
1 'polypeptide(L)' 'MLSDDVLLDKKQVLDSFQDLPDKVSSEDLIERILFIRLINERAEKAKHTEGTPHDVFMLEFADFKNQVKAQRERSVQ' A
#
# COMPACT_ATOMS: atom_id res chain seq x y z
N MET A 1 -5.91 6.52 19.17
CA MET A 1 -4.73 7.05 19.88
C MET A 1 -3.54 6.95 18.94
N LEU A 2 -2.91 8.07 18.62
CA LEU A 2 -1.64 8.13 17.87
C LEU A 2 -0.53 7.99 18.92
N SER A 3 -0.26 6.77 19.38
CA SER A 3 0.67 6.55 20.49
C SER A 3 1.50 5.31 20.27
N ASP A 4 2.21 5.33 19.14
CA ASP A 4 3.59 4.93 19.01
C ASP A 4 4.21 6.03 18.13
N ASP A 5 5.26 6.69 18.59
CA ASP A 5 5.95 7.71 17.79
C ASP A 5 6.62 7.01 16.61
N VAL A 6 5.95 6.99 15.45
CA VAL A 6 6.52 6.49 14.21
C VAL A 6 7.62 7.47 13.79
N LEU A 7 8.86 7.09 14.07
CA LEU A 7 10.04 7.83 13.67
C LEU A 7 10.19 7.75 12.15
N LEU A 8 10.30 8.90 11.51
CA LEU A 8 10.57 8.99 10.08
C LEU A 8 12.07 8.96 9.82
N ASP A 9 12.48 8.23 8.79
CA ASP A 9 13.87 8.27 8.33
C ASP A 9 14.17 9.64 7.71
N LYS A 10 15.16 10.33 8.29
CA LYS A 10 15.54 11.69 7.88
C LYS A 10 15.92 11.76 6.40
N LYS A 11 16.59 10.73 5.87
CA LYS A 11 17.04 10.71 4.48
C LYS A 11 15.84 10.55 3.54
N GLN A 12 14.92 9.64 3.85
CA GLN A 12 13.67 9.48 3.08
C GLN A 12 12.85 10.77 3.03
N VAL A 13 12.76 11.50 4.15
CA VAL A 13 12.05 12.78 4.20
C VAL A 13 12.72 13.82 3.30
N LEU A 14 14.05 13.98 3.40
CA LEU A 14 14.79 14.94 2.57
C LEU A 14 14.75 14.58 1.09
N ASP A 15 14.89 13.30 0.75
CA ASP A 15 14.81 12.81 -0.64
C ASP A 15 13.41 13.06 -1.21
N SER A 16 12.35 12.88 -0.39
CA SER A 16 10.98 13.18 -0.82
C SER A 16 10.75 14.66 -1.14
N PHE A 17 11.59 15.57 -0.66
CA PHE A 17 11.47 17.00 -0.92
C PHE A 17 12.27 17.46 -2.14
N GLN A 18 13.11 16.62 -2.74
CA GLN A 18 13.91 16.99 -3.92
C GLN A 18 13.03 17.34 -5.14
N ASP A 19 11.85 16.74 -5.23
CA ASP A 19 10.88 17.00 -6.32
C ASP A 19 9.88 18.12 -5.99
N LEU A 20 10.01 18.78 -4.83
CA LEU A 20 9.14 19.89 -4.47
C LEU A 20 9.65 21.21 -5.08
N PRO A 21 8.75 22.13 -5.43
CA PRO A 21 9.15 23.48 -5.82
C PRO A 21 9.84 24.20 -4.66
N ASP A 22 10.71 25.17 -4.98
CA ASP A 22 11.44 26.00 -4.00
C ASP A 22 10.54 26.66 -2.94
N LYS A 23 9.27 26.87 -3.27
CA LYS A 23 8.23 27.36 -2.36
C LYS A 23 7.06 26.39 -2.39
N VAL A 24 6.79 25.80 -1.23
CA VAL A 24 5.67 24.88 -1.00
C VAL A 24 4.83 25.41 0.15
N SER A 25 3.52 25.20 0.13
CA SER A 25 2.69 25.59 1.25
C SER A 25 2.97 24.71 2.47
N SER A 26 2.67 25.21 3.66
CA SER A 26 2.79 24.40 4.88
C SER A 26 1.86 23.18 4.85
N GLU A 27 0.68 23.30 4.23
CA GLU A 27 -0.30 22.22 4.10
C GLU A 27 0.24 21.08 3.22
N ASP A 28 0.78 21.41 2.04
CA ASP A 28 1.36 20.43 1.12
C ASP A 28 2.57 19.72 1.76
N LEU A 29 3.38 20.47 2.53
CA LEU A 29 4.52 19.91 3.26
C LEU A 29 4.06 18.92 4.33
N ILE A 30 3.02 19.28 5.10
CA ILE A 30 2.43 18.39 6.10
C ILE A 30 1.84 17.14 5.44
N GLU A 31 1.10 17.30 4.35
CA GLU A 31 0.51 16.18 3.61
C GLU A 31 1.59 15.19 3.14
N ARG A 32 2.68 15.70 2.57
CA ARG A 32 3.82 14.87 2.14
C ARG A 32 4.43 14.09 3.31
N ILE A 33 4.62 14.74 4.46
CA ILE A 33 5.18 14.10 5.66
C ILE A 33 4.22 13.01 6.18
N LEU A 34 2.92 13.29 6.24
CA LEU A 34 1.90 12.32 6.65
C LEU A 34 1.82 11.14 5.70
N PHE A 35 2.00 11.37 4.40
CA PHE A 35 2.07 10.31 3.40
C PHE A 35 3.27 9.39 3.64
N ILE A 36 4.46 9.94 3.86
CA ILE A 36 5.67 9.15 4.15
C ILE A 36 5.49 8.30 5.41
N ARG A 37 4.91 8.89 6.46
CA ARG A 37 4.55 8.16 7.68
C ARG A 37 3.64 6.97 7.39
N LEU A 38 2.55 7.19 6.64
CA LEU A 38 1.59 6.14 6.30
C LEU A 38 2.25 5.00 5.53
N ILE A 39 3.13 5.31 4.57
CA ILE A 39 3.86 4.29 3.80
C ILE A 39 4.77 3.48 4.72
N ASN A 40 5.53 4.13 5.61
CA ASN A 40 6.41 3.43 6.55
C ASN A 40 5.62 2.54 7.52
N GLU A 41 4.51 3.02 8.04
CA GLU A 41 3.61 2.21 8.88
C GLU A 41 3.09 0.97 8.13
N ARG A 42 2.72 1.12 6.86
CA ARG A 42 2.23 0.00 6.04
C ARG A 42 3.35 -0.97 5.66
N ALA A 43 4.54 -0.47 5.36
CA ALA A 43 5.70 -1.30 5.04
C ALA A 43 6.11 -2.16 6.24
N GLU A 44 6.16 -1.58 7.46
CA GLU A 44 6.43 -2.36 8.67
C GLU A 44 5.34 -3.38 8.95
N LYS A 45 4.06 -3.00 8.82
CA LYS A 45 2.95 -3.95 8.95
C LYS A 45 3.05 -5.09 7.93
N ALA A 46 3.39 -4.80 6.68
CA ALA A 46 3.53 -5.80 5.63
C ALA A 46 4.63 -6.83 5.93
N LYS A 47 5.74 -6.44 6.57
CA LYS A 47 6.80 -7.38 6.99
C LYS A 47 6.31 -8.41 8.01
N HIS A 48 5.32 -8.06 8.82
CA HIS A 48 4.77 -8.91 9.87
C HIS A 48 3.41 -9.53 9.51
N THR A 49 2.86 -9.19 8.34
CA THR A 49 1.60 -9.77 7.87
C THR A 49 1.93 -11.07 7.16
N GLU A 50 1.40 -12.19 7.67
CA GLU A 50 1.42 -13.44 6.92
C GLU A 50 0.64 -13.25 5.62
N GLY A 51 1.32 -13.45 4.49
CA GLY A 51 0.75 -13.31 3.16
C GLY A 51 0.78 -14.63 2.41
N THR A 52 -0.12 -14.78 1.45
CA THR A 52 -0.10 -15.92 0.52
C THR A 52 1.06 -15.72 -0.46
N PRO A 53 1.95 -16.72 -0.65
CA PRO A 53 2.95 -16.68 -1.71
C PRO A 53 2.30 -16.43 -3.07
N HIS A 54 2.98 -15.67 -3.92
CA HIS A 54 2.45 -15.24 -5.21
C HIS A 54 1.90 -16.42 -6.04
N ASP A 55 2.66 -17.51 -6.13
CA ASP A 55 2.28 -18.68 -6.92
C ASP A 55 1.00 -19.34 -6.41
N VAL A 56 0.84 -19.39 -5.08
CA VAL A 56 -0.36 -19.94 -4.43
C VAL A 56 -1.57 -19.04 -4.69
N PHE A 57 -1.40 -17.72 -4.55
CA PHE A 57 -2.47 -16.76 -4.85
C PHE A 57 -2.90 -16.83 -6.31
N MET A 58 -1.95 -16.97 -7.24
CA MET A 58 -2.26 -17.04 -8.67
C MET A 58 -3.03 -18.31 -9.04
N LEU A 59 -2.74 -19.44 -8.37
CA LEU A 59 -3.51 -20.67 -8.51
C LEU A 59 -4.95 -20.48 -8.00
N GLU A 60 -5.12 -19.98 -6.77
CA GLU A 60 -6.44 -19.70 -6.19
C GLU A 60 -7.25 -18.73 -7.06
N PHE A 61 -6.59 -17.71 -7.62
CA PHE A 61 -7.23 -16.73 -8.49
C PHE A 61 -7.66 -17.32 -9.83
N ALA A 62 -6.87 -18.22 -10.41
CA ALA A 62 -7.23 -18.93 -11.63
C ALA A 62 -8.46 -19.82 -11.41
N ASP A 63 -8.48 -20.55 -10.29
CA ASP A 63 -9.62 -21.39 -9.90
C ASP A 63 -10.88 -20.57 -9.66
N PHE A 64 -10.77 -19.44 -8.97
CA PHE A 64 -11.87 -18.50 -8.77
C PHE A 64 -12.43 -17.99 -10.11
N LYS A 65 -11.56 -17.58 -11.05
CA LYS A 65 -11.97 -17.14 -12.39
C LYS A 65 -12.76 -18.23 -13.12
N ASN A 66 -12.31 -19.48 -13.04
CA ASN A 66 -12.98 -20.61 -13.68
C ASN A 66 -14.35 -20.88 -13.06
N GLN A 67 -14.48 -20.78 -11.73
CA GLN A 67 -15.77 -20.92 -11.04
C GLN A 67 -16.76 -19.81 -11.45
N VAL A 68 -16.31 -18.56 -11.50
CA VAL A 68 -17.15 -17.43 -11.93
C VAL A 68 -17.60 -17.59 -13.38
N LYS A 69 -16.72 -18.07 -14.27
CA LYS A 69 -17.06 -18.35 -15.67
C LYS A 69 -18.12 -19.46 -15.77
N ALA A 70 -17.93 -20.57 -15.06
CA ALA A 70 -18.87 -21.68 -15.05
C ALA A 70 -20.24 -21.29 -14.46
N GLN A 71 -20.27 -20.43 -13.43
CA GLN A 71 -21.52 -19.88 -12.89
C GLN A 71 -22.25 -19.02 -13.92
N ARG A 72 -21.54 -18.13 -14.64
CA ARG A 72 -22.14 -17.31 -15.70
C ARG A 72 -22.73 -18.18 -16.81
N GLU A 73 -22.03 -19.21 -17.25
CA GLU A 73 -22.51 -20.13 -18.29
C GLU A 73 -23.76 -20.91 -17.87
N ARG A 74 -23.87 -21.29 -16.59
CA ARG A 74 -25.08 -21.92 -16.02
C ARG A 74 -26.25 -20.96 -15.80
N SER A 75 -26.00 -19.66 -15.70
CA SER A 75 -27.03 -18.62 -15.49
C SER A 75 -27.70 -18.18 -16.79
N VAL A 76 -27.18 -18.60 -17.94
CA VAL A 76 -27.61 -18.21 -19.29
C VAL A 76 -28.33 -19.37 -20.01
N GLN A 77 -28.45 -20.54 -19.36
CA GLN A 77 -29.34 -21.65 -19.76
C GLN A 77 -30.65 -21.58 -18.97
#